data_AF-A0A7J8Y1V5-F1
#
_entry.id   AF-A0A7J8Y1V5-F1
#
_cell.length_a   1.000
_cell.length_b   1.000
_cell.length_c   1.000
_cell.angle_alpha   90.00
_cell.angle_beta   90.00
_cell.angle_gamma   90.00
#
_symmetry.space_group_name_H-M   'P 1'
#
loop_
_entity.id
_entity.type
_entity.pdbx_description
1 polymer ?
#
loop_
_entity_poly.entity_id
_entity_poly.type
_entity_poly.pdbx_seq_one_letter_code
_entity_poly.pdbx_strand_id
1 'polypeptide(L)'
;IRFIDNTDPAGIDHQIAQLGPELASTLVIVISKSGGTPETRNGLLEVQKAFREAGLDFSKQGVAITQENSLLDNTARIEGWVARFPMFDWVGGRTSEMSAVGLLPAALQAFDIREMLVGASMMDEATRSTVLRKNPAALLALCWYWATDGIGSKDMVVLPYKDSLLLFSRYLQQLVMESLGKEFDLDGNRVNQGISVYGNKGSTDQHA
;
A
#
# COMPACT_ATOMS: atom_id res chain seq x y z
N ILE A 1 -3.69 -5.19 -14.46
CA ILE A 1 -4.17 -4.66 -13.16
C ILE A 1 -4.39 -3.15 -13.27
N ARG A 2 -5.38 -2.60 -12.57
CA ARG A 2 -5.71 -1.17 -12.53
C ARG A 2 -5.93 -0.74 -11.08
N PHE A 3 -5.68 0.52 -10.78
CA PHE A 3 -5.82 1.07 -9.42
C PHE A 3 -6.70 2.32 -9.48
N ILE A 4 -7.61 2.45 -8.51
CA ILE A 4 -8.39 3.66 -8.23
C ILE A 4 -8.08 4.04 -6.79
N ASP A 5 -7.24 5.05 -6.62
CA ASP A 5 -6.75 5.56 -5.33
C ASP A 5 -7.12 7.02 -5.09
N ASN A 6 -7.47 7.76 -6.14
CA ASN A 6 -7.90 9.15 -6.09
C ASN A 6 -9.42 9.27 -6.28
N THR A 7 -10.03 10.32 -5.69
CA THR A 7 -11.45 10.63 -5.86
C THR A 7 -11.75 11.50 -7.09
N ASP A 8 -10.73 11.86 -7.87
CA ASP A 8 -10.90 12.61 -9.13
C ASP A 8 -11.74 11.80 -10.13
N PRO A 9 -12.96 12.27 -10.48
CA PRO A 9 -13.86 11.54 -11.37
C PRO A 9 -13.25 11.30 -12.75
N ALA A 10 -12.41 12.20 -13.26
CA ALA A 10 -11.80 12.03 -14.58
C ALA A 10 -10.87 10.80 -14.61
N GLY A 11 -10.15 10.55 -13.52
CA GLY A 11 -9.29 9.37 -13.38
C GLY A 11 -10.10 8.07 -13.31
N ILE A 12 -11.19 8.08 -12.53
CA ILE A 12 -12.10 6.95 -12.37
C ILE A 12 -12.77 6.62 -13.71
N ASP A 13 -13.38 7.61 -14.36
CA ASP A 13 -14.04 7.48 -15.66
C ASP A 13 -13.07 6.95 -16.72
N HIS A 14 -11.83 7.43 -16.72
CA HIS A 14 -10.80 6.94 -17.63
C HIS A 14 -10.49 5.45 -17.43
N GLN A 15 -10.34 4.99 -16.17
CA GLN A 15 -10.10 3.57 -15.89
C GLN A 15 -11.29 2.70 -16.31
N ILE A 16 -12.51 3.13 -16.02
CA ILE A 16 -13.75 2.42 -16.39
C ILE A 16 -13.90 2.36 -17.92
N ALA A 17 -13.71 3.48 -18.61
CA ALA A 17 -13.77 3.55 -20.07
C ALA A 17 -12.72 2.65 -20.74
N GLN A 18 -11.51 2.58 -20.19
CA GLN A 18 -10.46 1.69 -20.70
C GLN A 18 -10.73 0.20 -20.46
N LEU A 19 -11.52 -0.17 -19.45
CA LEU A 19 -12.00 -1.54 -19.31
C LEU A 19 -13.02 -1.87 -20.40
N GLY A 20 -13.95 -0.96 -20.68
CA GLY A 20 -14.97 -1.13 -21.71
C GLY A 20 -15.68 -2.50 -21.59
N PRO A 21 -15.66 -3.37 -22.62
CA PRO A 21 -16.31 -4.67 -22.56
C PRO A 21 -15.66 -5.65 -21.55
N GLU A 22 -14.40 -5.44 -21.17
CA GLU A 22 -13.70 -6.27 -20.18
C GLU A 22 -14.24 -6.06 -18.76
N LEU A 23 -15.10 -5.06 -18.53
CA LEU A 23 -15.77 -4.88 -17.24
C LEU A 23 -16.53 -6.14 -16.80
N ALA A 24 -17.13 -6.86 -17.76
CA ALA A 24 -17.86 -8.12 -17.52
C ALA A 24 -16.98 -9.28 -17.02
N SER A 25 -15.66 -9.20 -17.19
CA SER A 25 -14.68 -10.19 -16.74
C SER A 25 -13.71 -9.64 -15.69
N THR A 26 -13.98 -8.44 -15.15
CA THR A 26 -13.09 -7.75 -14.20
C THR A 26 -13.43 -8.08 -12.75
N LEU A 27 -12.49 -8.60 -11.98
CA LEU A 27 -12.62 -8.69 -10.52
C LEU A 27 -12.24 -7.35 -9.88
N VAL A 28 -13.06 -6.86 -8.95
CA VAL A 28 -12.85 -5.60 -8.22
C VAL A 28 -12.50 -5.90 -6.77
N ILE A 29 -11.31 -5.49 -6.35
CA ILE A 29 -10.84 -5.65 -4.96
C ILE A 29 -10.94 -4.31 -4.25
N VAL A 30 -11.82 -4.21 -3.26
CA VAL A 30 -12.06 -3.00 -2.47
C VAL A 30 -11.30 -3.12 -1.16
N ILE A 31 -10.36 -2.20 -0.93
CA ILE A 31 -9.45 -2.24 0.21
C ILE A 31 -9.68 -1.02 1.10
N SER A 32 -10.26 -1.22 2.28
CA SER A 32 -10.39 -0.17 3.29
C SER A 32 -10.50 -0.80 4.66
N LYS A 33 -9.58 -0.48 5.58
CA LYS A 33 -9.57 -1.04 6.93
C LYS A 33 -10.87 -0.75 7.68
N SER A 34 -11.26 0.53 7.76
CA SER A 34 -12.49 0.95 8.44
C SER A 34 -13.75 0.78 7.57
N GLY A 35 -13.58 0.64 6.25
CA GLY A 35 -14.67 0.68 5.28
C GLY A 35 -15.28 2.05 5.07
N GLY A 36 -14.83 3.06 5.83
CA GLY A 36 -15.37 4.43 5.81
C GLY A 36 -14.48 5.44 5.10
N THR A 37 -13.35 5.03 4.52
CA THR A 37 -12.43 5.91 3.77
C THR A 37 -13.19 6.57 2.62
N PRO A 38 -13.38 7.91 2.62
CA PRO A 38 -14.21 8.59 1.63
C PRO A 38 -13.78 8.33 0.19
N GLU A 39 -12.47 8.38 -0.09
CA GLU A 39 -11.90 8.20 -1.41
C GLU A 39 -12.19 6.79 -1.95
N THR A 40 -11.90 5.74 -1.15
CA THR A 40 -12.21 4.36 -1.51
C THR A 40 -13.71 4.14 -1.70
N ARG A 41 -14.54 4.73 -0.83
CA ARG A 41 -16.00 4.62 -0.91
C ARG A 41 -16.54 5.27 -2.18
N ASN A 42 -16.04 6.45 -2.55
CA ASN A 42 -16.45 7.12 -3.78
C ASN A 42 -16.08 6.29 -5.01
N GLY A 43 -14.85 5.76 -5.06
CA GLY A 43 -14.43 4.85 -6.12
C GLY A 43 -15.31 3.60 -6.22
N LEU A 44 -15.66 2.99 -5.09
CA LEU A 44 -16.60 1.86 -5.06
C LEU A 44 -17.97 2.23 -5.65
N LEU A 45 -18.53 3.37 -5.28
CA LEU A 45 -19.85 3.80 -5.76
C LEU A 45 -19.87 4.04 -7.27
N GLU A 46 -18.83 4.65 -7.83
CA GLU A 46 -18.71 4.87 -9.28
C GLU A 46 -18.52 3.54 -10.03
N VAL A 47 -17.71 2.61 -9.50
CA VAL A 47 -17.57 1.28 -10.11
C VAL A 47 -18.90 0.51 -10.05
N GLN A 48 -19.60 0.51 -8.90
CA GLN A 48 -20.91 -0.12 -8.80
C GLN A 48 -21.94 0.50 -9.75
N LYS A 49 -21.88 1.83 -9.96
CA LYS A 49 -22.70 2.51 -10.96
C LYS A 49 -22.40 2.01 -12.38
N ALA A 50 -21.12 1.93 -12.77
CA ALA A 50 -20.72 1.42 -14.07
C ALA A 50 -21.18 -0.04 -14.30
N PHE A 51 -21.10 -0.89 -13.26
CA PHE A 51 -21.63 -2.25 -13.32
C PHE A 51 -23.15 -2.25 -13.58
N ARG A 52 -23.92 -1.42 -12.86
CA ARG A 52 -25.37 -1.29 -13.07
C ARG A 52 -25.70 -0.81 -14.49
N GLU A 53 -24.98 0.19 -14.99
CA GLU A 53 -25.17 0.72 -16.35
C GLU A 53 -24.86 -0.31 -17.44
N ALA A 54 -23.91 -1.21 -17.18
CA ALA A 54 -23.59 -2.34 -18.05
C ALA A 54 -24.51 -3.57 -17.87
N GLY A 55 -25.49 -3.51 -16.96
CA GLY A 55 -26.36 -4.65 -16.64
C GLY A 55 -25.65 -5.80 -15.92
N LEU A 56 -24.53 -5.51 -15.25
CA LEU A 56 -23.72 -6.46 -14.50
C LEU A 56 -24.06 -6.46 -13.01
N ASP A 57 -23.85 -7.61 -12.36
CA ASP A 57 -24.04 -7.77 -10.92
C ASP A 57 -22.69 -7.68 -10.20
N PHE A 58 -22.45 -6.57 -9.52
CA PHE A 58 -21.19 -6.31 -8.80
C PHE A 58 -20.89 -7.39 -7.75
N SER A 59 -21.89 -7.97 -7.09
CA SER A 59 -21.68 -8.97 -6.05
C SER A 59 -20.90 -10.20 -6.55
N LYS A 60 -21.02 -10.52 -7.84
CA LYS A 60 -20.32 -11.63 -8.50
C LYS A 60 -18.86 -11.33 -8.86
N GLN A 61 -18.44 -10.09 -8.73
CA GLN A 61 -17.11 -9.62 -9.11
C GLN A 61 -16.42 -8.77 -8.02
N GLY A 62 -17.10 -8.51 -6.91
CA GLY A 62 -16.58 -7.75 -5.77
C GLY A 62 -15.87 -8.64 -4.74
N VAL A 63 -14.73 -8.17 -4.24
CA VAL A 63 -13.99 -8.75 -3.12
C VAL A 63 -13.64 -7.64 -2.14
N ALA A 64 -13.81 -7.89 -0.84
CA ALA A 64 -13.43 -6.92 0.19
C ALA A 64 -12.14 -7.37 0.92
N ILE A 65 -11.24 -6.42 1.17
CA ILE A 65 -10.14 -6.57 2.14
C ILE A 65 -10.32 -5.49 3.20
N THR A 66 -10.70 -5.90 4.41
CA THR A 66 -11.21 -4.96 5.41
C THR A 66 -11.20 -5.56 6.81
N GLN A 67 -11.33 -4.73 7.84
CA GLN A 67 -11.49 -5.22 9.21
C GLN A 67 -12.85 -5.91 9.37
N GLU A 68 -12.90 -6.99 10.13
CA GLU A 68 -14.14 -7.68 10.44
C GLU A 68 -15.14 -6.73 11.14
N ASN A 69 -16.42 -6.81 10.75
CA ASN A 69 -17.50 -5.94 11.21
C ASN A 69 -17.36 -4.46 10.82
N SER A 70 -16.43 -4.10 9.93
CA SER A 70 -16.35 -2.74 9.37
C SER A 70 -17.58 -2.41 8.51
N LEU A 71 -17.69 -1.15 8.06
CA LEU A 71 -18.74 -0.75 7.13
C LEU A 71 -18.68 -1.58 5.83
N LEU A 72 -17.47 -1.71 5.26
CA LEU A 72 -17.24 -2.45 4.02
C LEU A 72 -17.47 -3.95 4.20
N ASP A 73 -17.09 -4.51 5.35
CA ASP A 73 -17.30 -5.92 5.66
C ASP A 73 -18.80 -6.26 5.69
N ASN A 74 -19.58 -5.41 6.36
CA ASN A 74 -21.02 -5.55 6.45
C ASN A 74 -21.69 -5.36 5.09
N THR A 75 -21.28 -4.36 4.30
CA THR A 75 -21.75 -4.17 2.92
C THR A 75 -21.50 -5.42 2.08
N ALA A 76 -20.25 -5.91 2.04
CA ALA A 76 -19.87 -7.08 1.26
C ALA A 76 -20.63 -8.34 1.69
N ARG A 77 -20.88 -8.50 3.01
CA ARG A 77 -21.65 -9.61 3.57
C ARG A 77 -23.13 -9.55 3.22
N ILE A 78 -23.75 -8.36 3.33
CA ILE A 78 -25.18 -8.15 3.05
C ILE A 78 -25.47 -8.28 1.55
N GLU A 79 -24.61 -7.71 0.71
CA GLU A 79 -24.74 -7.75 -0.74
C GLU A 79 -24.26 -9.06 -1.37
N GLY A 80 -23.65 -9.97 -0.59
CA GLY A 80 -23.24 -11.29 -1.05
C GLY A 80 -22.05 -11.27 -2.00
N TRP A 81 -21.03 -10.45 -1.72
CA TRP A 81 -19.82 -10.37 -2.52
C TRP A 81 -19.03 -11.69 -2.53
N VAL A 82 -18.24 -11.92 -3.58
CA VAL A 82 -17.52 -13.18 -3.83
C VAL A 82 -16.69 -13.64 -2.64
N ALA A 83 -15.94 -12.72 -2.03
CA ALA A 83 -15.06 -13.04 -0.91
C ALA A 83 -14.79 -11.82 -0.03
N ARG A 84 -14.42 -12.09 1.22
CA ARG A 84 -13.97 -11.10 2.20
C ARG A 84 -12.69 -11.62 2.85
N PHE A 85 -11.66 -10.78 2.93
CA PHE A 85 -10.38 -11.09 3.56
C PHE A 85 -10.17 -10.15 4.76
N PRO A 86 -9.89 -10.69 5.95
CA PRO A 86 -9.77 -9.88 7.15
C PRO A 86 -8.46 -9.06 7.15
N MET A 87 -8.56 -7.82 7.59
CA MET A 87 -7.44 -6.95 7.94
C MET A 87 -7.45 -6.72 9.45
N PHE A 88 -6.39 -7.13 10.14
CA PHE A 88 -6.32 -7.03 11.60
C PHE A 88 -5.94 -5.62 12.06
N ASP A 89 -6.26 -5.30 13.31
CA ASP A 89 -5.96 -4.02 13.96
C ASP A 89 -4.46 -3.71 14.01
N TRP A 90 -3.62 -4.71 14.24
CA TRP A 90 -2.16 -4.61 14.25
C TRP A 90 -1.53 -4.47 12.85
N VAL A 91 -2.30 -4.65 11.77
CA VAL A 91 -1.84 -4.36 10.40
C VAL A 91 -2.02 -2.86 10.13
N GLY A 92 -0.92 -2.11 10.14
CA GLY A 92 -0.90 -0.71 9.74
C GLY A 92 -1.07 -0.54 8.23
N GLY A 93 -1.67 0.57 7.78
CA GLY A 93 -1.91 0.81 6.34
C GLY A 93 -0.62 0.74 5.51
N ARG A 94 0.39 1.53 5.87
CA ARG A 94 1.70 1.55 5.20
C ARG A 94 2.54 0.28 5.38
N THR A 95 2.17 -0.60 6.30
CA THR A 95 2.85 -1.89 6.55
C THR A 95 2.00 -3.10 6.14
N SER A 96 0.96 -2.88 5.33
CA SER A 96 -0.01 -3.92 4.96
C SER A 96 0.35 -4.73 3.72
N GLU A 97 1.42 -4.41 3.01
CA GLU A 97 1.80 -5.07 1.74
C GLU A 97 1.92 -6.61 1.88
N MET A 98 2.49 -7.09 2.99
CA MET A 98 2.64 -8.52 3.29
C MET A 98 1.38 -9.18 3.86
N SER A 99 0.24 -8.48 3.86
CA SER A 99 -1.07 -9.01 4.24
C SER A 99 -1.92 -9.31 3.00
N ALA A 100 -3.21 -9.63 3.19
CA ALA A 100 -4.13 -9.78 2.07
C ALA A 100 -4.13 -8.56 1.11
N VAL A 101 -3.86 -7.35 1.63
CA VAL A 101 -3.81 -6.10 0.85
C VAL A 101 -2.89 -6.20 -0.37
N GLY A 102 -1.64 -6.61 -0.21
CA GLY A 102 -0.70 -6.79 -1.31
C GLY A 102 -0.67 -8.22 -1.87
N LEU A 103 -0.82 -9.23 -1.01
CA LEU A 103 -0.65 -10.62 -1.42
C LEU A 103 -1.80 -11.16 -2.28
N LEU A 104 -3.05 -10.73 -2.05
CA LEU A 104 -4.18 -11.17 -2.89
C LEU A 104 -4.02 -10.71 -4.35
N PRO A 105 -3.83 -9.40 -4.66
CA PRO A 105 -3.63 -8.96 -6.03
C PRO A 105 -2.33 -9.51 -6.64
N ALA A 106 -1.29 -9.79 -5.86
CA ALA A 106 -0.08 -10.46 -6.35
C ALA A 106 -0.38 -11.92 -6.75
N ALA A 107 -1.07 -12.69 -5.91
CA ALA A 107 -1.43 -14.08 -6.20
C ALA A 107 -2.33 -14.20 -7.43
N LEU A 108 -3.29 -13.30 -7.61
CA LEU A 108 -4.17 -13.25 -8.79
C LEU A 108 -3.42 -12.95 -10.10
N GLN A 109 -2.23 -12.36 -10.00
CA GLN A 109 -1.32 -12.14 -11.13
C GLN A 109 -0.28 -13.26 -11.27
N ALA A 110 -0.49 -14.39 -10.59
CA ALA A 110 0.38 -15.57 -10.59
C ALA A 110 1.80 -15.33 -10.04
N PHE A 111 1.98 -14.32 -9.17
CA PHE A 111 3.22 -14.20 -8.40
C PHE A 111 3.27 -15.26 -7.29
N ASP A 112 4.48 -15.78 -7.02
CA ASP A 112 4.72 -16.64 -5.88
C ASP A 112 4.78 -15.82 -4.59
N ILE A 113 3.61 -15.63 -3.98
CA ILE A 113 3.47 -14.91 -2.73
C ILE A 113 4.12 -15.65 -1.54
N ARG A 114 4.38 -16.95 -1.65
CA ARG A 114 5.07 -17.70 -0.59
C ARG A 114 6.54 -17.34 -0.58
N GLU A 115 7.17 -17.24 -1.75
CA GLU A 115 8.56 -16.77 -1.85
C GLU A 115 8.71 -15.33 -1.36
N MET A 116 7.73 -14.45 -1.63
CA MET A 116 7.71 -13.10 -1.04
C MET A 116 7.70 -13.13 0.50
N LEU A 117 6.83 -13.95 1.09
CA LEU A 117 6.74 -14.12 2.54
C LEU A 117 7.99 -14.78 3.15
N VAL A 118 8.59 -15.74 2.46
CA VAL A 118 9.88 -16.34 2.88
C VAL A 118 10.97 -15.28 2.92
N GLY A 119 11.08 -14.47 1.86
CA GLY A 119 12.03 -13.36 1.82
C GLY A 119 11.82 -12.33 2.94
N ALA A 120 10.57 -11.97 3.22
CA ALA A 120 10.23 -11.09 4.35
C ALA A 120 10.62 -11.73 5.70
N SER A 121 10.29 -13.00 5.92
CA SER A 121 10.65 -13.74 7.13
C SER A 121 12.16 -13.86 7.35
N MET A 122 12.95 -14.00 6.27
CA MET A 122 14.41 -14.01 6.36
C MET A 122 14.94 -12.65 6.85
N MET A 123 14.34 -11.54 6.41
CA MET A 123 14.71 -10.21 6.88
C MET A 123 14.25 -9.98 8.34
N ASP A 124 13.11 -10.50 8.75
CA ASP A 124 12.68 -10.48 10.15
C ASP A 124 13.69 -11.21 11.05
N GLU A 125 14.18 -12.38 10.66
CA GLU A 125 15.22 -13.10 11.40
C GLU A 125 16.53 -12.30 11.46
N ALA A 126 16.99 -11.76 10.33
CA ALA A 126 18.21 -10.97 10.27
C ALA A 126 18.14 -9.71 11.16
N THR A 127 16.98 -9.07 11.23
CA THR A 127 16.77 -7.82 11.99
C THR A 127 16.46 -8.04 13.47
N ARG A 128 16.27 -9.28 13.93
CA ARG A 128 16.17 -9.64 15.35
C ARG A 128 17.55 -9.81 16.03
N SER A 129 18.63 -9.87 15.25
CA SER A 129 19.99 -9.90 15.83
C SER A 129 20.26 -8.66 16.67
N THR A 130 20.65 -8.86 17.93
CA THR A 130 21.11 -7.79 18.83
C THR A 130 22.55 -7.35 18.55
N VAL A 131 23.30 -8.13 17.77
CA VAL A 131 24.64 -7.75 17.31
C VAL A 131 24.49 -6.77 16.15
N LEU A 132 24.71 -5.48 16.42
CA LEU A 132 24.55 -4.37 15.47
C LEU A 132 25.16 -4.65 14.10
N ARG A 133 26.43 -5.11 14.05
CA ARG A 133 27.13 -5.41 12.78
C ARG A 133 26.52 -6.54 11.95
N LYS A 134 25.61 -7.34 12.52
CA LYS A 134 24.89 -8.42 11.84
C LYS A 134 23.44 -8.05 11.51
N ASN A 135 22.97 -6.89 11.93
CA ASN A 135 21.60 -6.45 11.76
C ASN A 135 21.53 -5.40 10.63
N PRO A 136 21.04 -5.75 9.43
CA PRO A 136 21.06 -4.84 8.28
C PRO A 136 20.18 -3.60 8.50
N ALA A 137 19.03 -3.73 9.15
CA ALA A 137 18.15 -2.60 9.44
C ALA A 137 18.78 -1.64 10.47
N ALA A 138 19.40 -2.17 11.52
CA ALA A 138 20.07 -1.36 12.52
C ALA A 138 21.29 -0.62 11.94
N LEU A 139 22.04 -1.26 11.04
CA LEU A 139 23.13 -0.59 10.31
C LEU A 139 22.60 0.55 9.44
N LEU A 140 21.53 0.32 8.67
CA LEU A 140 20.92 1.35 7.84
C LEU A 140 20.41 2.53 8.67
N ALA A 141 19.73 2.24 9.79
CA ALA A 141 19.27 3.26 10.72
C ALA A 141 20.43 4.06 11.34
N LEU A 142 21.54 3.41 11.69
CA LEU A 142 22.74 4.09 12.21
C LEU A 142 23.40 4.96 11.14
N CYS A 143 23.49 4.49 9.90
CA CYS A 143 24.00 5.29 8.79
C CYS A 143 23.18 6.56 8.60
N TRP A 144 21.85 6.47 8.68
CA TRP A 144 20.99 7.66 8.63
C TRP A 144 21.19 8.56 9.83
N TYR A 145 21.13 8.01 11.05
CA TYR A 145 21.37 8.77 12.27
C TYR A 145 22.70 9.55 12.21
N TRP A 146 23.77 8.89 11.77
CA TRP A 146 25.08 9.54 11.62
C TRP A 146 25.10 10.57 10.49
N ALA A 147 24.51 10.26 9.34
CA ALA A 147 24.51 11.16 8.19
C ALA A 147 23.70 12.43 8.43
N THR A 148 22.72 12.41 9.33
CA THR A 148 21.78 13.52 9.57
C THR A 148 21.87 14.10 10.98
N ASP A 149 22.90 13.73 11.76
CA ASP A 149 23.09 14.13 13.16
C ASP A 149 21.88 13.79 14.06
N GLY A 150 21.19 12.69 13.72
CA GLY A 150 20.00 12.20 14.41
C GLY A 150 18.72 13.01 14.17
N ILE A 151 18.78 14.05 13.34
CA ILE A 151 17.64 14.92 13.00
C ILE A 151 17.29 14.84 11.52
N GLY A 152 16.11 15.32 11.11
CA GLY A 152 15.68 15.36 9.71
C GLY A 152 16.35 16.44 8.85
N SER A 153 17.66 16.69 9.03
CA SER A 153 18.38 17.80 8.38
C SER A 153 18.69 17.57 6.90
N LYS A 154 18.52 16.34 6.41
CA LYS A 154 18.80 15.93 5.04
C LYS A 154 17.70 15.01 4.53
N ASP A 155 17.61 14.91 3.22
CA ASP A 155 16.68 14.04 2.55
C ASP A 155 17.30 12.68 2.21
N MET A 156 16.47 11.64 2.17
CA MET A 156 16.82 10.32 1.69
C MET A 156 16.45 10.20 0.21
N VAL A 157 17.44 9.94 -0.64
CA VAL A 157 17.22 9.68 -2.06
C VAL A 157 17.37 8.19 -2.34
N VAL A 158 16.33 7.56 -2.89
CA VAL A 158 16.30 6.14 -3.25
C VAL A 158 16.26 5.98 -4.77
N LEU A 159 17.33 5.43 -5.35
CA LEU A 159 17.51 5.28 -6.79
C LEU A 159 17.65 3.80 -7.19
N PRO A 160 16.54 3.05 -7.37
CA PRO A 160 16.63 1.70 -7.90
C PRO A 160 17.03 1.72 -9.38
N TYR A 161 18.04 0.95 -9.74
CA TYR A 161 18.48 0.75 -11.14
C TYR A 161 17.69 -0.40 -11.79
N LYS A 162 16.36 -0.32 -11.71
CA LYS A 162 15.45 -1.33 -12.26
C LYS A 162 14.07 -0.72 -12.53
N ASP A 163 13.59 -0.86 -13.76
CA ASP A 163 12.29 -0.31 -14.18
C ASP A 163 11.11 -0.86 -13.38
N SER A 164 11.15 -2.15 -13.00
CA SER A 164 10.10 -2.77 -12.19
C SER A 164 9.99 -2.18 -10.78
N LEU A 165 10.97 -1.37 -10.35
CA LEU A 165 10.99 -0.68 -9.06
C LEU A 165 10.67 0.82 -9.18
N LEU A 166 10.10 1.27 -10.31
CA LEU A 166 9.74 2.67 -10.54
C LEU A 166 8.92 3.29 -9.39
N LEU A 167 8.00 2.52 -8.79
CA LEU A 167 7.13 3.00 -7.71
C LEU A 167 7.74 2.80 -6.31
N PHE A 168 8.94 2.21 -6.20
CA PHE A 168 9.52 1.82 -4.91
C PHE A 168 9.82 3.03 -4.01
N SER A 169 10.37 4.11 -4.56
CA SER A 169 10.60 5.35 -3.81
C SER A 169 9.30 5.97 -3.31
N ARG A 170 8.23 5.92 -4.11
CA ARG A 170 6.89 6.43 -3.74
C ARG A 170 6.27 5.59 -2.61
N TYR A 171 6.45 4.28 -2.65
CA TYR A 171 6.07 3.41 -1.52
C TYR A 171 6.84 3.79 -0.25
N LEU A 172 8.16 4.00 -0.35
CA LEU A 172 9.00 4.39 0.78
C LEU A 172 8.69 5.78 1.33
N GLN A 173 8.19 6.71 0.51
CA GLN A 173 7.69 8.00 0.99
C GLN A 173 6.63 7.80 2.05
N GLN A 174 5.58 7.04 1.75
CA GLN A 174 4.55 6.75 2.74
C GLN A 174 5.12 5.98 3.92
N LEU A 175 5.86 4.89 3.67
CA LEU A 175 6.37 4.02 4.73
C LEU A 175 7.25 4.78 5.73
N VAL A 176 8.19 5.59 5.25
CA VAL A 176 9.18 6.27 6.09
C VAL A 176 8.63 7.60 6.63
N MET A 177 8.09 8.45 5.77
CA MET A 177 7.69 9.81 6.16
C MET A 177 6.49 9.78 7.11
N GLU A 178 5.50 8.91 6.88
CA GLU A 178 4.35 8.77 7.77
C GLU A 178 4.72 8.04 9.09
N SER A 179 5.76 7.20 9.07
CA SER A 179 6.25 6.53 10.29
C SER A 179 7.06 7.45 11.18
N LEU A 180 8.00 8.21 10.61
CA LEU A 180 9.01 8.97 11.35
C LEU A 180 8.69 10.46 11.46
N GLY A 181 7.86 11.01 10.58
CA GLY A 181 7.40 12.40 10.60
C GLY A 181 6.50 12.66 11.81
N LYS A 182 7.09 13.04 12.95
CA LYS A 182 6.39 13.16 14.24
C LYS A 182 6.83 14.40 15.00
N GLU A 183 5.85 15.12 15.54
CA GLU A 183 6.11 16.34 16.32
C GLU A 183 6.65 16.03 17.73
N PHE A 184 6.15 14.97 18.36
CA PHE A 184 6.45 14.61 19.75
C PHE A 184 7.08 13.21 19.87
N ASP A 185 7.95 13.03 20.86
CA ASP A 185 8.46 11.73 21.28
C ASP A 185 7.50 11.02 22.26
N LEU A 186 7.91 9.86 22.79
CA LEU A 186 7.10 9.06 23.71
C LEU A 186 6.95 9.69 25.11
N ASP A 187 7.83 10.61 25.47
CA ASP A 187 7.80 11.36 26.74
C ASP A 187 7.02 12.68 26.60
N GLY A 188 6.51 12.98 25.40
CA GLY A 188 5.75 14.19 25.09
C GLY A 188 6.62 15.42 24.81
N ASN A 189 7.94 15.27 24.67
CA ASN A 189 8.81 16.37 24.29
C ASN A 189 8.66 16.65 22.79
N ARG A 190 8.71 17.94 22.43
CA ARG A 190 8.69 18.35 21.03
C ARG A 190 10.04 18.07 20.38
N VAL A 191 10.07 17.19 19.38
CA VAL A 191 11.28 16.76 18.67
C VAL A 191 11.27 17.13 17.19
N ASN A 192 10.09 17.31 16.56
CA ASN A 192 9.94 17.61 15.13
C ASN A 192 10.77 16.68 14.24
N GLN A 193 10.66 15.37 14.46
CA GLN A 193 11.45 14.36 13.76
C GLN A 193 10.83 14.02 12.40
N GLY A 194 11.67 13.57 11.47
CA GLY A 194 11.26 13.05 10.17
C GLY A 194 12.44 12.92 9.24
N ILE A 195 12.23 12.32 8.07
CA ILE A 195 13.16 12.38 6.95
C ILE A 195 12.33 12.40 5.67
N SER A 196 12.56 13.38 4.81
CA SER A 196 11.90 13.41 3.52
C SER A 196 12.51 12.34 2.63
N VAL A 197 11.67 11.60 1.92
CA VAL A 197 12.12 10.58 0.97
C VAL A 197 11.81 11.04 -0.45
N TYR A 198 12.79 10.93 -1.33
CA TYR A 198 12.66 11.22 -2.75
C TYR A 198 13.29 10.12 -3.57
N GLY A 199 13.05 10.18 -4.88
CA GLY A 199 13.77 9.39 -5.86
C GLY A 199 12.87 8.87 -6.95
N ASN A 200 13.51 8.37 -7.98
CA ASN A 200 12.92 7.73 -9.14
C ASN A 200 13.85 6.59 -9.56
N LYS A 201 13.58 5.96 -10.70
CA LYS A 201 14.48 4.94 -11.24
C LYS A 201 15.74 5.54 -11.89
N GLY A 202 16.87 4.87 -11.66
CA GLY A 202 18.09 5.06 -12.45
C GLY A 202 18.00 4.29 -13.78
N SER A 203 18.66 4.73 -14.85
CA SER A 203 19.46 5.95 -14.97
C SER A 203 18.66 7.21 -15.32
N THR A 204 17.33 7.12 -15.48
CA THR A 204 16.49 8.25 -15.89
C THR A 204 16.71 9.49 -15.01
N ASP A 205 16.79 9.31 -13.69
CA ASP A 205 17.03 10.40 -12.74
C ASP A 205 18.47 10.94 -12.72
N GLN A 206 19.41 10.33 -13.45
CA GLN A 206 20.75 10.91 -13.62
C GLN A 206 20.72 12.16 -14.52
N HIS A 207 19.60 12.41 -15.20
CA HIS A 207 19.42 13.49 -16.17
C HIS A 207 18.19 14.37 -15.88
N ALA A 208 17.64 14.31 -14.67
CA ALA A 208 16.44 15.03 -14.24
C ALA A 208 16.74 16.26 -13.37
#